data_AF-A0AAN4RPQ9-F1
#
_entry.id   AF-A0AAN4RPQ9-F1
#
_cell.length_a   1.000
_cell.length_b   1.000
_cell.length_c   1.000
_cell.angle_alpha   90.00
_cell.angle_beta   90.00
_cell.angle_gamma   90.00
#
_symmetry.space_group_name_H-M   'P 1'
#
loop_
_entity.id
_entity.type
_entity.pdbx_description
1 polymer ?
#
loop_
_entity_poly.entity_id
_entity_poly.type
_entity_poly.pdbx_seq_one_letter_code
_entity_poly.pdbx_strand_id
1 'polypeptide(L)'
;MRKDWLDPFRSDLEVVFASAEQLVREYPEPLSGHALEQLRSVNPLLRDSGHSYIGYITPLWMQHSDKLPPEKAHQLSTACLIHMLYFLNQDDVMDEQPENATLKLSLGNLYYMDALQSYSVLFNPSSTFWVYFRQYVVDWAVSVTGEHSIDYFQQNPLLIAQKAAPLLIGATGALLLLNQSDRIIPVCSAINITLMTLQMTDDFTDTQQDAVHGNYNSYLSHISAALNHNYPVHPLSERIHDNVYNTQLMNSYVDIAYHYNRTLTSSNLGISHLEAFNSYLCNTLVQAVQDITQRKKQLLQGGFHHWISEQQLGF
;
A
#
# COMPACT_ATOMS: atom_id res chain seq x y z
N MET A 1 -1.46 7.82 19.84
CA MET A 1 -2.56 8.45 19.08
C MET A 1 -3.55 7.35 18.72
N ARG A 2 -4.86 7.56 18.93
CA ARG A 2 -5.89 6.58 18.52
C ARG A 2 -5.94 6.53 16.99
N LYS A 3 -5.83 5.35 16.39
CA LYS A 3 -5.94 5.15 14.94
C LYS A 3 -7.42 4.90 14.63
N ASP A 4 -8.18 5.97 14.37
CA ASP A 4 -9.64 5.86 14.21
C ASP A 4 -10.07 4.96 13.04
N TRP A 5 -9.20 4.76 12.05
CA TRP A 5 -9.41 3.84 10.93
C TRP A 5 -9.09 2.37 11.24
N LEU A 6 -8.52 2.05 12.40
CA LEU A 6 -8.04 0.70 12.74
C LEU A 6 -8.52 0.23 14.11
N ASP A 7 -8.38 1.06 15.14
CA ASP A 7 -8.67 0.72 16.54
C ASP A 7 -10.13 0.27 16.78
N PRO A 8 -11.16 0.82 16.10
CA PRO A 8 -12.52 0.34 16.26
C PRO A 8 -12.75 -1.11 15.76
N PHE A 9 -11.87 -1.62 14.89
CA PHE A 9 -12.04 -2.88 14.18
C PHE A 9 -11.24 -4.03 14.79
N ARG A 10 -10.64 -3.86 15.98
CA ARG A 10 -9.75 -4.89 16.56
C ARG A 10 -10.42 -6.25 16.71
N SER A 11 -11.66 -6.30 17.22
CA SER A 11 -12.39 -7.56 17.37
C SER A 11 -12.75 -8.20 16.02
N ASP A 12 -13.09 -7.41 15.00
CA ASP A 12 -13.33 -7.93 13.66
C ASP A 12 -12.03 -8.49 13.04
N LEU A 13 -10.89 -7.81 13.28
CA LEU A 13 -9.59 -8.26 12.84
C LEU A 13 -9.15 -9.56 13.52
N GLU A 14 -9.48 -9.78 14.80
CA GLU A 14 -9.26 -11.07 15.47
C GLU A 14 -9.98 -12.20 14.72
N VAL A 15 -11.21 -11.98 14.27
CA VAL A 15 -11.99 -12.97 13.51
C VAL A 15 -11.39 -13.22 12.12
N VAL A 16 -11.00 -12.14 11.42
CA VAL A 16 -10.38 -12.22 10.08
C VAL A 16 -9.07 -13.00 10.14
N PHE A 17 -8.18 -12.66 11.07
CA PHE A 17 -6.89 -13.34 11.20
C PHE A 17 -7.04 -14.78 11.71
N ALA A 18 -7.97 -15.06 12.63
CA ALA A 18 -8.23 -16.44 13.04
C ALA A 18 -8.73 -17.31 11.87
N SER A 19 -9.56 -16.75 10.99
CA SER A 19 -10.05 -17.45 9.79
C SER A 19 -8.91 -17.70 8.79
N ALA A 20 -8.05 -16.71 8.55
CA ALA A 20 -6.88 -16.86 7.69
C ALA A 20 -5.88 -17.89 8.25
N GLU A 21 -5.64 -17.87 9.57
CA GLU A 21 -4.80 -18.88 10.24
C GLU A 21 -5.34 -20.29 10.07
N GLN A 22 -6.67 -20.47 10.11
CA GLN A 22 -7.29 -21.77 9.91
C GLN A 22 -7.01 -22.29 8.49
N LEU A 23 -7.16 -21.44 7.46
CA LEU A 23 -6.89 -21.81 6.07
C LEU A 23 -5.44 -22.26 5.90
N VAL A 24 -4.47 -21.43 6.31
CA VAL A 24 -3.05 -21.71 6.03
C VAL A 24 -2.50 -22.88 6.85
N ARG A 25 -3.13 -23.25 7.97
CA ARG A 25 -2.77 -24.45 8.75
C ARG A 25 -3.03 -25.75 7.98
N GLU A 26 -3.90 -25.73 6.97
CA GLU A 26 -4.20 -26.89 6.14
C GLU A 26 -3.13 -27.14 5.06
N TYR A 27 -2.19 -26.22 4.88
CA TYR A 27 -1.10 -26.38 3.94
C TYR A 27 -0.11 -27.47 4.37
N PRO A 28 0.56 -28.14 3.41
CA PRO A 28 1.59 -29.11 3.74
C PRO A 28 2.82 -28.41 4.35
N GLU A 29 3.49 -29.06 5.31
CA GLU A 29 4.78 -28.58 5.80
C GLU A 29 5.86 -28.66 4.70
N PRO A 30 6.81 -27.70 4.62
CA PRO A 30 7.00 -26.56 5.54
C PRO A 30 6.17 -25.30 5.22
N LEU A 31 5.26 -25.36 4.25
CA LEU A 31 4.53 -24.18 3.74
C LEU A 31 3.59 -23.58 4.80
N SER A 32 2.93 -24.42 5.60
CA SER A 32 2.07 -23.97 6.71
C SER A 32 2.83 -23.11 7.73
N GLY A 33 4.01 -23.57 8.18
CA GLY A 33 4.87 -22.80 9.08
C GLY A 33 5.22 -21.42 8.53
N HIS A 34 5.67 -21.36 7.27
CA HIS A 34 6.00 -20.10 6.61
C HIS A 34 4.79 -19.19 6.40
N ALA A 35 3.63 -19.74 6.07
CA ALA A 35 2.41 -18.98 5.90
C ALA A 35 1.94 -18.33 7.20
N LEU A 36 2.02 -19.07 8.31
CA LEU A 36 1.71 -18.55 9.64
C LEU A 36 2.66 -17.44 10.07
N GLU A 37 3.95 -17.56 9.75
CA GLU A 37 4.94 -16.50 10.01
C GLU A 37 4.62 -15.23 9.22
N GLN A 38 4.26 -15.37 7.95
CA GLN A 38 3.86 -14.26 7.09
C GLN A 38 2.56 -13.60 7.56
N LEU A 39 1.53 -14.38 7.93
CA LEU A 39 0.31 -13.81 8.52
C LEU A 39 0.61 -12.99 9.78
N ARG A 40 1.51 -13.46 10.63
CA ARG A 40 1.93 -12.72 11.84
C ARG A 40 2.70 -11.45 11.53
N SER A 41 3.38 -11.34 10.38
CA SER A 41 4.11 -10.12 10.01
C SER A 41 3.16 -9.00 9.57
N VAL A 42 2.09 -9.36 8.87
CA VAL A 42 1.07 -8.39 8.41
C VAL A 42 -0.04 -8.11 9.43
N ASN A 43 -0.05 -8.81 10.58
CA ASN A 43 -1.09 -8.63 11.61
C ASN A 43 -0.90 -7.37 12.47
N PRO A 44 -1.76 -6.34 12.33
CA PRO A 44 -1.65 -5.07 13.05
C PRO A 44 -1.95 -5.19 14.56
N LEU A 45 -2.51 -6.32 15.00
CA LEU A 45 -2.78 -6.59 16.41
C LEU A 45 -1.54 -7.07 17.17
N LEU A 46 -0.54 -7.59 16.45
CA LEU A 46 0.68 -8.16 17.04
C LEU A 46 1.86 -7.20 16.97
N ARG A 47 1.96 -6.42 15.89
CA ARG A 47 3.06 -5.47 15.64
C ARG A 47 2.56 -4.34 14.75
N ASP A 48 3.39 -3.32 14.55
CA ASP A 48 3.13 -2.36 13.49
C ASP A 48 3.38 -3.07 12.15
N SER A 49 2.31 -3.42 11.43
CA SER A 49 2.37 -4.08 10.12
C SER A 49 2.45 -3.07 8.97
N GLY A 50 3.01 -1.89 9.25
CA GLY A 50 3.06 -0.78 8.31
C GLY A 50 1.66 -0.35 7.88
N HIS A 51 1.41 -0.35 6.57
CA HIS A 51 0.16 0.14 5.98
C HIS A 51 -0.58 -0.92 5.16
N SER A 52 -0.14 -2.18 5.20
CA SER A 52 -0.73 -3.29 4.45
C SER A 52 -2.19 -3.58 4.82
N TYR A 53 -2.67 -3.11 5.97
CA TYR A 53 -4.04 -3.36 6.40
C TYR A 53 -5.11 -2.80 5.46
N ILE A 54 -4.82 -1.77 4.64
CA ILE A 54 -5.79 -1.27 3.65
C ILE A 54 -6.28 -2.38 2.71
N GLY A 55 -5.41 -3.37 2.45
CA GLY A 55 -5.69 -4.50 1.56
C GLY A 55 -6.80 -5.43 2.04
N TYR A 56 -7.18 -5.40 3.32
CA TYR A 56 -8.24 -6.26 3.85
C TYR A 56 -9.18 -5.60 4.84
N ILE A 57 -8.90 -4.38 5.33
CA ILE A 57 -9.77 -3.68 6.28
C ILE A 57 -10.98 -3.02 5.61
N THR A 58 -10.90 -2.75 4.31
CA THR A 58 -11.92 -1.98 3.58
C THR A 58 -13.34 -2.57 3.69
N PRO A 59 -13.56 -3.90 3.59
CA PRO A 59 -14.89 -4.46 3.83
C PRO A 59 -15.41 -4.22 5.27
N LEU A 60 -14.51 -4.16 6.27
CA LEU A 60 -14.87 -3.82 7.65
C LEU A 60 -15.27 -2.35 7.78
N TRP A 61 -14.59 -1.43 7.09
CA TRP A 61 -15.05 -0.03 7.02
C TRP A 61 -16.47 0.05 6.46
N MET A 62 -16.76 -0.73 5.41
CA MET A 62 -18.07 -0.79 4.76
C MET A 62 -19.16 -1.47 5.59
N GLN A 63 -18.80 -2.32 6.55
CA GLN A 63 -19.74 -2.78 7.58
C GLN A 63 -20.29 -1.59 8.38
N HIS A 64 -19.46 -0.60 8.68
CA HIS A 64 -19.87 0.58 9.44
C HIS A 64 -20.52 1.67 8.57
N SER A 65 -19.94 2.02 7.41
CA SER A 65 -20.46 3.09 6.56
C SER A 65 -21.70 2.66 5.76
N ASP A 66 -21.70 1.44 5.24
CA ASP A 66 -22.66 0.99 4.21
C ASP A 66 -23.55 -0.17 4.69
N LYS A 67 -23.37 -0.60 5.95
CA LYS A 67 -24.14 -1.67 6.60
C LYS A 67 -23.96 -3.02 5.93
N LEU A 68 -22.77 -3.31 5.41
CA LEU A 68 -22.41 -4.67 4.99
C LEU A 68 -22.61 -5.63 6.18
N PRO A 69 -23.31 -6.77 6.01
CA PRO A 69 -23.50 -7.72 7.11
C PRO A 69 -22.15 -8.18 7.67
N PRO A 70 -21.96 -8.23 9.00
CA PRO A 70 -20.66 -8.55 9.61
C PRO A 70 -20.06 -9.87 9.10
N GLU A 71 -20.87 -10.92 8.96
CA GLU A 71 -20.43 -12.21 8.42
C GLU A 71 -19.82 -12.07 7.02
N LYS A 72 -20.45 -11.26 6.16
CA LYS A 72 -19.97 -11.00 4.79
C LYS A 72 -18.73 -10.11 4.80
N ALA A 73 -18.67 -9.14 5.70
CA ALA A 73 -17.49 -8.30 5.88
C ALA A 73 -16.28 -9.13 6.32
N HIS A 74 -16.44 -10.03 7.29
CA HIS A 74 -15.38 -10.94 7.74
C HIS A 74 -14.96 -11.91 6.64
N GLN A 75 -15.90 -12.60 5.97
CA GLN A 75 -15.59 -13.51 4.86
C GLN A 75 -14.82 -12.81 3.74
N LEU A 76 -15.28 -11.62 3.33
CA LEU A 76 -14.64 -10.86 2.27
C LEU A 76 -13.27 -10.32 2.68
N SER A 77 -13.12 -9.84 3.93
CA SER A 77 -11.84 -9.36 4.46
C SER A 77 -10.81 -10.48 4.55
N THR A 78 -11.21 -11.68 4.99
CA THR A 78 -10.33 -12.86 5.01
C THR A 78 -9.87 -13.22 3.59
N ALA A 79 -10.79 -13.23 2.61
CA ALA A 79 -10.42 -13.48 1.21
C ALA A 79 -9.45 -12.42 0.67
N CYS A 80 -9.67 -11.14 1.01
CA CYS A 80 -8.76 -10.05 0.63
C CYS A 80 -7.39 -10.17 1.29
N LEU A 81 -7.32 -10.57 2.57
CA LEU A 81 -6.06 -10.79 3.28
C LEU A 81 -5.23 -11.89 2.61
N ILE A 82 -5.82 -13.05 2.32
CA ILE A 82 -5.13 -14.14 1.63
C ILE A 82 -4.71 -13.71 0.22
N HIS A 83 -5.58 -13.00 -0.51
CA HIS A 83 -5.27 -12.48 -1.84
C HIS A 83 -4.12 -11.45 -1.82
N MET A 84 -4.06 -10.61 -0.79
CA MET A 84 -2.96 -9.65 -0.62
C MET A 84 -1.63 -10.38 -0.38
N LEU A 85 -1.62 -11.45 0.42
CA LEU A 85 -0.40 -12.25 0.65
C LEU A 85 0.15 -12.86 -0.65
N TYR A 86 -0.72 -13.23 -1.60
CA TYR A 86 -0.29 -13.66 -2.93
C TYR A 86 0.51 -12.57 -3.64
N PHE A 87 0.01 -11.33 -3.69
CA PHE A 87 0.72 -10.23 -4.34
C PHE A 87 1.99 -9.81 -3.61
N LEU A 88 1.99 -9.79 -2.27
CA LEU A 88 3.23 -9.53 -1.51
C LEU A 88 4.34 -10.54 -1.87
N ASN A 89 4.00 -11.81 -2.05
CA ASN A 89 4.98 -12.81 -2.50
C ASN A 89 5.46 -12.58 -3.95
N GLN A 90 4.60 -12.08 -4.83
CA GLN A 90 5.00 -11.75 -6.20
C GLN A 90 5.93 -10.53 -6.20
N ASP A 91 5.51 -9.45 -5.54
CA ASP A 91 6.24 -8.18 -5.47
C ASP A 91 7.63 -8.38 -4.87
N ASP A 92 7.74 -9.06 -3.72
CA ASP A 92 9.04 -9.39 -3.10
C ASP A 92 9.98 -10.13 -4.06
N VAL A 93 9.45 -11.04 -4.89
CA VAL A 93 10.27 -11.82 -5.84
C VAL A 93 10.69 -10.99 -7.04
N MET A 94 9.81 -10.11 -7.54
CA MET A 94 10.10 -9.23 -8.66
C MET A 94 11.11 -8.14 -8.28
N ASP A 95 10.96 -7.56 -7.08
CA ASP A 95 11.73 -6.40 -6.64
C ASP A 95 13.09 -6.79 -6.02
N GLU A 96 13.18 -7.91 -5.27
CA GLU A 96 14.40 -8.25 -4.51
C GLU A 96 15.13 -9.53 -4.98
N GLN A 97 14.49 -10.38 -5.78
CA GLN A 97 15.02 -11.71 -6.18
C GLN A 97 15.60 -12.53 -5.00
N PRO A 98 14.83 -12.79 -3.94
CA PRO A 98 15.34 -13.38 -2.71
C PRO A 98 15.71 -14.86 -2.89
N GLU A 99 16.63 -15.36 -2.06
CA GLU A 99 17.06 -16.78 -2.10
C GLU A 99 15.90 -17.78 -1.92
N ASN A 100 14.83 -17.36 -1.23
CA ASN A 100 13.63 -18.15 -0.99
C ASN A 100 12.51 -17.93 -2.03
N ALA A 101 12.83 -17.42 -3.24
CA ALA A 101 11.84 -17.15 -4.29
C ALA A 101 10.93 -18.36 -4.61
N THR A 102 11.50 -19.57 -4.71
CA THR A 102 10.71 -20.80 -4.96
C THR A 102 9.67 -21.04 -3.87
N LEU A 103 10.00 -20.78 -2.61
CA LEU A 103 9.08 -20.91 -1.48
C LEU A 103 7.95 -19.88 -1.57
N LYS A 104 8.29 -18.59 -1.78
CA LYS A 104 7.31 -17.50 -1.92
C LYS A 104 6.34 -17.76 -3.08
N LEU A 105 6.84 -18.16 -4.25
CA LEU A 105 6.01 -18.45 -5.42
C LEU A 105 5.12 -19.68 -5.22
N SER A 106 5.64 -20.73 -4.59
CA SER A 106 4.86 -21.95 -4.29
C SER A 106 3.73 -21.66 -3.30
N LEU A 107 4.05 -20.94 -2.23
CA LEU A 107 3.06 -20.52 -1.23
C LEU A 107 2.05 -19.53 -1.80
N GLY A 108 2.49 -18.61 -2.67
CA GLY A 108 1.61 -17.70 -3.39
C GLY A 108 0.52 -18.41 -4.19
N ASN A 109 0.84 -19.53 -4.85
CA ASN A 109 -0.17 -20.30 -5.58
C ASN A 109 -1.24 -20.89 -4.64
N LEU A 110 -0.88 -21.30 -3.42
CA LEU A 110 -1.86 -21.77 -2.43
C LEU A 110 -2.76 -20.63 -1.98
N TYR A 111 -2.20 -19.46 -1.67
CA TYR A 111 -2.98 -18.27 -1.34
C TYR A 111 -3.96 -17.89 -2.46
N TYR A 112 -3.50 -17.90 -3.71
CA TYR A 112 -4.35 -17.56 -4.85
C TYR A 112 -5.55 -18.52 -4.97
N MET A 113 -5.31 -19.83 -4.82
CA MET A 113 -6.38 -20.83 -4.86
C MET A 113 -7.40 -20.64 -3.72
N ASP A 114 -6.94 -20.40 -2.50
CA ASP A 114 -7.82 -20.19 -1.35
C ASP A 114 -8.59 -18.88 -1.42
N ALA A 115 -7.96 -17.81 -1.94
CA ALA A 115 -8.64 -16.56 -2.22
C ALA A 115 -9.78 -16.76 -3.23
N LEU A 116 -9.51 -17.44 -4.35
CA LEU A 116 -10.53 -17.75 -5.36
C LEU A 116 -11.68 -18.59 -4.79
N GLN A 117 -11.36 -19.62 -4.01
CA GLN A 117 -12.36 -20.46 -3.35
C GLN A 117 -13.23 -19.61 -2.40
N SER A 118 -12.60 -18.74 -1.61
CA SER A 118 -13.31 -17.84 -0.69
C SER A 118 -14.22 -16.86 -1.42
N TYR A 119 -13.76 -16.25 -2.52
CA TYR A 119 -14.61 -15.40 -3.35
C TYR A 119 -15.77 -16.17 -4.01
N SER A 120 -15.56 -17.44 -4.40
CA SER A 120 -16.62 -18.26 -5.01
C SER A 120 -17.79 -18.57 -4.08
N VAL A 121 -17.56 -18.57 -2.75
CA VAL A 121 -18.63 -18.68 -1.74
C VAL A 121 -19.47 -17.40 -1.66
N LEU A 122 -18.88 -16.25 -1.96
CA LEU A 122 -19.53 -14.94 -1.91
C LEU A 122 -20.21 -14.54 -3.22
N PHE A 123 -19.66 -14.97 -4.36
CA PHE A 123 -20.07 -14.50 -5.67
C PHE A 123 -20.32 -15.66 -6.63
N ASN A 124 -21.49 -15.66 -7.27
CA ASN A 124 -21.80 -16.59 -8.35
C ASN A 124 -20.79 -16.44 -9.51
N PRO A 125 -20.43 -17.52 -10.23
CA PRO A 125 -19.55 -17.44 -11.41
C PRO A 125 -19.98 -16.44 -12.50
N SER A 126 -21.27 -16.13 -12.61
CA SER A 126 -21.82 -15.13 -13.55
C SER A 126 -21.83 -13.69 -13.02
N SER A 127 -21.38 -13.47 -11.78
CA SER A 127 -21.32 -12.14 -11.16
C SER A 127 -20.35 -11.22 -11.88
N THR A 128 -20.68 -9.93 -11.96
CA THR A 128 -19.78 -8.87 -12.43
C THR A 128 -18.54 -8.71 -11.55
N PHE A 129 -18.52 -9.27 -10.34
CA PHE A 129 -17.33 -9.37 -9.49
C PHE A 129 -16.11 -9.91 -10.25
N TRP A 130 -16.29 -10.97 -11.03
CA TRP A 130 -15.18 -11.61 -11.75
C TRP A 130 -14.64 -10.77 -12.90
N VAL A 131 -15.45 -9.86 -13.44
CA VAL A 131 -15.01 -8.87 -14.44
C VAL A 131 -14.05 -7.88 -13.79
N TYR A 132 -14.42 -7.34 -12.63
CA TYR A 132 -13.55 -6.43 -11.86
C TYR A 132 -12.30 -7.12 -11.34
N PHE A 133 -12.42 -8.35 -10.81
CA PHE A 133 -11.29 -9.15 -10.37
C PHE A 133 -10.24 -9.26 -11.48
N ARG A 134 -10.66 -9.67 -12.69
CA ARG A 134 -9.76 -9.76 -13.84
C ARG A 134 -9.17 -8.40 -14.22
N GLN A 135 -9.98 -7.34 -14.21
CA GLN A 135 -9.52 -5.99 -14.56
C GLN A 135 -8.40 -5.54 -13.61
N TYR A 136 -8.58 -5.68 -12.29
CA TYR A 136 -7.57 -5.24 -11.32
C TYR A 136 -6.27 -6.05 -11.40
N VAL A 137 -6.33 -7.34 -11.75
CA VAL A 137 -5.13 -8.14 -12.04
C VAL A 137 -4.44 -7.65 -13.31
N VAL A 138 -5.19 -7.29 -14.35
CA VAL A 138 -4.63 -6.69 -15.57
C VAL A 138 -3.98 -5.34 -15.28
N ASP A 139 -4.62 -4.48 -14.51
CA ASP A 139 -4.10 -3.17 -14.14
C ASP A 139 -2.78 -3.29 -13.36
N TRP A 140 -2.72 -4.22 -12.39
CA TRP A 140 -1.48 -4.56 -11.69
C TRP A 140 -0.39 -5.03 -12.65
N ALA A 141 -0.69 -6.01 -13.51
CA ALA A 141 0.28 -6.58 -14.42
C ALA A 141 0.85 -5.54 -15.40
N VAL A 142 0.00 -4.63 -15.90
CA VAL A 142 0.44 -3.51 -16.75
C VAL A 142 1.33 -2.54 -15.97
N SER A 143 0.99 -2.22 -14.72
CA SER A 143 1.77 -1.33 -13.87
C SER A 143 3.18 -1.88 -13.63
N VAL A 144 3.29 -3.08 -13.06
CA VAL A 144 4.59 -3.65 -12.64
C VAL A 144 5.52 -3.94 -13.82
N THR A 145 4.97 -4.27 -14.99
CA THR A 145 5.79 -4.49 -16.20
C THR A 145 6.20 -3.19 -16.88
N GLY A 146 5.49 -2.08 -16.63
CA GLY A 146 5.74 -0.78 -17.23
C GLY A 146 6.73 0.10 -16.47
N GLU A 147 6.98 -0.18 -15.18
CA GLU A 147 7.76 0.65 -14.25
C GLU A 147 9.17 1.03 -14.74
N HIS A 148 9.81 0.19 -15.56
CA HIS A 148 11.13 0.51 -16.14
C HIS A 148 11.09 1.36 -17.42
N SER A 149 9.91 1.71 -17.93
CA SER A 149 9.74 2.37 -19.22
C SER A 149 8.76 3.53 -19.22
N ILE A 150 7.88 3.60 -18.23
CA ILE A 150 6.81 4.58 -18.15
C ILE A 150 6.98 5.39 -16.87
N ASP A 151 7.04 6.71 -17.00
CA ASP A 151 6.97 7.61 -15.86
C ASP A 151 5.52 7.87 -15.43
N TYR A 152 4.94 6.90 -14.70
CA TYR A 152 3.54 6.92 -14.28
C TYR A 152 3.17 8.19 -13.50
N PHE A 153 4.01 8.60 -12.55
CA PHE A 153 3.78 9.75 -11.69
C PHE A 153 3.68 11.06 -12.48
N GLN A 154 4.50 11.27 -13.51
CA GLN A 154 4.42 12.48 -14.35
C GLN A 154 3.24 12.47 -15.32
N GLN A 155 2.80 11.30 -15.78
CA GLN A 155 1.60 11.21 -16.63
C GLN A 155 0.34 11.54 -15.83
N ASN A 156 0.20 10.90 -14.68
CA ASN A 156 -0.87 11.13 -13.72
C ASN A 156 -0.49 10.45 -12.40
N PRO A 157 -0.32 11.20 -11.29
CA PRO A 157 0.07 10.65 -10.00
C PRO A 157 -0.76 9.44 -9.56
N LEU A 158 -2.06 9.40 -9.87
CA LEU A 158 -2.93 8.27 -9.51
C LEU A 158 -2.52 6.94 -10.16
N LEU A 159 -1.72 6.94 -11.23
CA LEU A 159 -1.30 5.70 -11.91
C LEU A 159 -0.35 4.87 -11.07
N ILE A 160 0.41 5.46 -10.14
CA ILE A 160 1.28 4.68 -9.24
C ILE A 160 0.47 3.75 -8.31
N ALA A 161 -0.83 4.06 -8.08
CA ALA A 161 -1.71 3.19 -7.33
C ALA A 161 -2.09 1.90 -8.07
N GLN A 162 -1.81 1.79 -9.38
CA GLN A 162 -2.15 0.59 -10.17
C GLN A 162 -1.37 -0.65 -9.71
N LYS A 163 -0.16 -0.51 -9.16
CA LYS A 163 0.57 -1.60 -8.49
C LYS A 163 -0.20 -2.14 -7.27
N ALA A 164 -1.16 -1.39 -6.73
CA ALA A 164 -2.05 -1.83 -5.66
C ALA A 164 -3.51 -2.05 -6.12
N ALA A 165 -3.78 -2.08 -7.44
CA ALA A 165 -5.13 -2.28 -7.98
C ALA A 165 -5.88 -3.51 -7.40
N PRO A 166 -5.23 -4.66 -7.11
CA PRO A 166 -5.92 -5.82 -6.54
C PRO A 166 -6.59 -5.53 -5.19
N LEU A 167 -6.13 -4.52 -4.44
CA LEU A 167 -6.72 -4.12 -3.16
C LEU A 167 -8.11 -3.47 -3.31
N LEU A 168 -8.47 -3.01 -4.52
CA LEU A 168 -9.80 -2.47 -4.82
C LEU A 168 -10.91 -3.52 -4.76
N ILE A 169 -10.55 -4.81 -4.78
CA ILE A 169 -11.52 -5.92 -4.83
C ILE A 169 -12.38 -5.99 -3.57
N GLY A 170 -11.85 -5.61 -2.40
CA GLY A 170 -12.59 -5.61 -1.15
C GLY A 170 -13.77 -4.63 -1.17
N ALA A 171 -13.54 -3.38 -1.61
CA ALA A 171 -14.59 -2.39 -1.76
C ALA A 171 -15.59 -2.77 -2.86
N THR A 172 -15.08 -3.24 -4.00
CA THR A 172 -15.90 -3.66 -5.14
C THR A 172 -16.83 -4.81 -4.73
N GLY A 173 -16.29 -5.83 -4.07
CA GLY A 173 -17.06 -6.97 -3.58
C GLY A 173 -18.12 -6.55 -2.56
N ALA A 174 -17.79 -5.68 -1.63
CA ALA A 174 -18.73 -5.17 -0.64
C ALA A 174 -19.90 -4.41 -1.29
N LEU A 175 -19.61 -3.52 -2.25
CA LEU A 175 -20.65 -2.79 -2.99
C LEU A 175 -21.54 -3.71 -3.82
N LEU A 176 -20.98 -4.76 -4.43
CA LEU A 176 -21.76 -5.75 -5.16
C LEU A 176 -22.67 -6.57 -4.23
N LEU A 177 -22.18 -6.98 -3.05
CA LEU A 177 -22.99 -7.66 -2.03
C LEU A 177 -24.14 -6.78 -1.50
N LEU A 178 -23.94 -5.46 -1.51
CA LEU A 178 -24.94 -4.47 -1.13
C LEU A 178 -25.88 -4.05 -2.29
N ASN A 179 -25.66 -4.54 -3.51
CA ASN A 179 -26.35 -4.13 -4.73
C ASN A 179 -26.20 -2.62 -5.04
N GLN A 180 -25.02 -2.06 -4.81
CA GLN A 180 -24.68 -0.64 -5.00
C GLN A 180 -23.58 -0.47 -6.06
N SER A 181 -23.75 -1.11 -7.22
CA SER A 181 -22.73 -1.13 -8.28
C SER A 181 -22.41 0.26 -8.86
N ASP A 182 -23.36 1.18 -8.80
CA ASP A 182 -23.23 2.59 -9.20
C ASP A 182 -22.17 3.34 -8.37
N ARG A 183 -21.89 2.89 -7.15
CA ARG A 183 -20.87 3.49 -6.27
C ARG A 183 -19.46 2.94 -6.46
N ILE A 184 -19.27 1.90 -7.29
CA ILE A 184 -17.96 1.24 -7.44
C ILE A 184 -16.91 2.24 -7.96
N ILE A 185 -17.20 2.92 -9.06
CA ILE A 185 -16.27 3.89 -9.66
C ILE A 185 -15.86 5.00 -8.67
N PRO A 186 -16.79 5.74 -8.03
CA PRO A 186 -16.41 6.82 -7.12
C PRO A 186 -15.68 6.30 -5.86
N VAL A 187 -16.08 5.16 -5.29
CA VAL A 187 -15.39 4.57 -4.12
C VAL A 187 -13.97 4.10 -4.48
N CYS A 188 -13.81 3.37 -5.59
CA CYS A 188 -12.49 2.92 -6.04
C CYS A 188 -11.57 4.09 -6.42
N SER A 189 -12.13 5.17 -6.98
CA SER A 189 -11.35 6.40 -7.25
C SER A 189 -10.81 7.04 -5.96
N ALA A 190 -11.60 7.06 -4.90
CA ALA A 190 -11.17 7.52 -3.58
C ALA A 190 -10.13 6.60 -2.95
N ILE A 191 -10.27 5.28 -3.08
CA ILE A 191 -9.25 4.34 -2.61
C ILE A 191 -7.95 4.51 -3.39
N ASN A 192 -8.00 4.75 -4.70
CA ASN A 192 -6.79 5.03 -5.50
C ASN A 192 -6.06 6.30 -5.04
N ILE A 193 -6.77 7.32 -4.55
CA ILE A 193 -6.12 8.49 -3.92
C ILE A 193 -5.33 8.05 -2.68
N THR A 194 -5.93 7.22 -1.83
CA THR A 194 -5.27 6.72 -0.63
C THR A 194 -4.08 5.83 -0.95
N LEU A 195 -4.21 4.93 -1.93
CA LEU A 195 -3.12 4.06 -2.39
C LEU A 195 -1.99 4.86 -3.04
N MET A 196 -2.30 5.91 -3.80
CA MET A 196 -1.30 6.85 -4.32
C MET A 196 -0.55 7.53 -3.18
N THR A 197 -1.25 8.08 -2.18
CA THR A 197 -0.60 8.74 -1.04
C THR A 197 0.27 7.77 -0.24
N LEU A 198 -0.16 6.51 -0.12
CA LEU A 198 0.62 5.45 0.49
C LEU A 198 1.92 5.22 -0.28
N GLN A 199 1.84 4.93 -1.59
CA GLN A 199 3.01 4.73 -2.43
C GLN A 199 3.95 5.95 -2.39
N MET A 200 3.40 7.17 -2.42
CA MET A 200 4.21 8.37 -2.31
C MET A 200 5.00 8.45 -1.01
N THR A 201 4.43 7.95 0.09
CA THR A 201 5.05 7.93 1.42
C THR A 201 6.15 6.88 1.50
N ASP A 202 5.88 5.70 0.93
CA ASP A 202 6.84 4.59 0.86
C ASP A 202 8.04 5.01 -0.03
N ASP A 203 7.78 5.51 -1.24
CA ASP A 203 8.81 5.99 -2.17
C ASP A 203 9.68 7.11 -1.57
N PHE A 204 9.08 8.01 -0.79
CA PHE A 204 9.85 9.05 -0.11
C PHE A 204 10.79 8.48 0.97
N THR A 205 10.34 7.45 1.67
CA THR A 205 11.10 6.78 2.74
C THR A 205 12.23 5.93 2.14
N ASP A 206 11.95 5.21 1.06
CA ASP A 206 12.84 4.22 0.46
C ASP A 206 13.68 4.79 -0.70
N THR A 207 13.61 6.11 -0.94
CA THR A 207 14.29 6.82 -2.03
C THR A 207 15.76 6.41 -2.23
N GLN A 208 16.51 6.23 -1.15
CA GLN A 208 17.93 5.85 -1.23
C GLN A 208 18.11 4.40 -1.70
N GLN A 209 17.29 3.49 -1.21
CA GLN A 209 17.33 2.08 -1.60
C GLN A 209 16.89 1.91 -3.05
N ASP A 210 15.79 2.56 -3.45
CA ASP A 210 15.28 2.49 -4.82
C ASP A 210 16.23 3.10 -5.84
N ALA A 211 16.91 4.20 -5.49
CA ALA A 211 17.94 4.78 -6.34
C ALA A 211 19.09 3.82 -6.64
N VAL A 212 19.47 2.99 -5.66
CA VAL A 212 20.56 2.00 -5.78
C VAL A 212 20.09 0.78 -6.58
N HIS A 213 18.90 0.26 -6.31
CA HIS A 213 18.39 -0.95 -6.96
C HIS A 213 17.80 -0.70 -8.35
N GLY A 214 17.50 0.54 -8.69
CA GLY A 214 16.88 0.87 -9.98
C GLY A 214 15.37 0.68 -10.01
N ASN A 215 14.75 0.68 -8.83
CA ASN A 215 13.30 0.57 -8.68
C ASN A 215 12.63 1.89 -9.09
N TYR A 216 11.42 1.79 -9.64
CA TYR A 216 10.62 2.98 -9.91
C TYR A 216 10.24 3.65 -8.59
N ASN A 217 10.38 4.97 -8.54
CA ASN A 217 10.15 5.77 -7.34
C ASN A 217 9.58 7.14 -7.73
N SER A 218 8.39 7.46 -7.26
CA SER A 218 7.68 8.68 -7.63
C SER A 218 8.35 9.95 -7.11
N TYR A 219 9.13 9.89 -6.02
CA TYR A 219 9.88 11.04 -5.56
C TYR A 219 11.11 11.33 -6.44
N LEU A 220 11.81 10.28 -6.90
CA LEU A 220 12.88 10.42 -7.89
C LEU A 220 12.36 10.91 -9.25
N SER A 221 11.20 10.41 -9.69
CA SER A 221 10.46 10.95 -10.85
C SER A 221 10.21 12.45 -10.69
N HIS A 222 9.65 12.86 -9.54
CA HIS A 222 9.35 14.26 -9.22
C HIS A 222 10.56 15.17 -9.30
N ILE A 223 11.68 14.76 -8.71
CA ILE A 223 12.95 15.52 -8.80
C ILE A 223 13.44 15.59 -10.24
N SER A 224 13.39 14.47 -10.97
CA SER A 224 13.84 14.40 -12.36
C SER A 224 13.08 15.38 -13.24
N ALA A 225 11.75 15.41 -13.13
CA ALA A 225 10.90 16.35 -13.85
C ALA A 225 11.23 17.81 -13.50
N ALA A 226 11.40 18.13 -12.22
CA ALA A 226 11.75 19.48 -11.78
C ALA A 226 13.11 19.96 -12.31
N LEU A 227 14.04 19.03 -12.58
CA LEU A 227 15.37 19.30 -13.13
C LEU A 227 15.43 19.18 -14.67
N ASN A 228 14.30 18.90 -15.34
CA ASN A 228 14.23 18.59 -16.78
C ASN A 228 15.14 17.42 -17.20
N HIS A 229 15.17 16.37 -16.38
CA HIS A 229 15.87 15.12 -16.65
C HIS A 229 14.88 14.01 -17.02
N ASN A 230 15.33 13.09 -17.88
CA ASN A 230 14.55 11.91 -18.24
C ASN A 230 14.51 10.90 -17.08
N TYR A 231 13.34 10.32 -16.84
CA TYR A 231 13.08 9.24 -15.89
C TYR A 231 12.05 8.27 -16.52
N PRO A 232 12.04 6.96 -16.21
CA PRO A 232 12.95 6.19 -15.34
C PRO A 232 14.23 5.76 -16.10
N VAL A 233 15.34 6.48 -15.89
CA VAL A 233 16.65 6.14 -16.48
C VAL A 233 17.62 5.79 -15.36
N HIS A 234 18.25 4.61 -15.46
CA HIS A 234 19.28 4.15 -14.53
C HIS A 234 20.63 3.90 -15.25
N PRO A 235 21.79 4.24 -14.64
CA PRO A 235 21.93 4.82 -13.30
C PRO A 235 21.42 6.28 -13.24
N LEU A 236 21.02 6.69 -12.02
CA LEU A 236 20.48 8.02 -11.78
C LEU A 236 21.55 9.10 -12.01
N SER A 237 21.16 10.25 -12.54
CA SER A 237 22.04 11.42 -12.67
C SER A 237 22.49 11.93 -11.30
N GLU A 238 23.78 12.28 -11.14
CA GLU A 238 24.31 12.94 -9.93
C GLU A 238 23.50 14.18 -9.54
N ARG A 239 22.96 14.91 -10.53
CA ARG A 239 22.12 16.09 -10.27
C ARG A 239 20.83 15.75 -9.51
N ILE A 240 20.24 14.58 -9.78
CA ILE A 240 19.03 14.14 -9.06
C ILE A 240 19.43 13.78 -7.63
N HIS A 241 20.52 13.03 -7.46
CA HIS A 241 21.06 12.65 -6.16
C HIS A 241 21.34 13.89 -5.26
N ASP A 242 21.99 14.92 -5.80
CA ASP A 242 22.30 16.17 -5.08
C ASP A 242 21.06 16.96 -4.65
N ASN A 243 19.90 16.68 -5.25
CA ASN A 243 18.64 17.37 -5.00
C ASN A 243 17.61 16.56 -4.19
N VAL A 244 17.94 15.31 -3.77
CA VAL A 244 17.04 14.47 -2.96
C VAL A 244 16.57 15.19 -1.69
N TYR A 245 17.43 15.97 -1.04
CA TYR A 245 17.11 16.72 0.18
C TYR A 245 16.91 18.22 -0.07
N ASN A 246 16.49 18.59 -1.28
CA ASN A 246 16.06 19.95 -1.60
C ASN A 246 14.69 20.23 -0.97
N THR A 247 14.63 21.17 -0.03
CA THR A 247 13.41 21.50 0.72
C THR A 247 12.24 21.95 -0.18
N GLN A 248 12.52 22.66 -1.27
CA GLN A 248 11.46 23.07 -2.19
C GLN A 248 10.86 21.87 -2.94
N LEU A 249 11.70 20.93 -3.37
CA LEU A 249 11.24 19.72 -4.05
C LEU A 249 10.44 18.81 -3.11
N MET A 250 10.95 18.56 -1.90
CA MET A 250 10.23 17.81 -0.86
C MET A 250 8.85 18.42 -0.57
N ASN A 251 8.77 19.75 -0.39
CA ASN A 251 7.50 20.43 -0.12
C ASN A 251 6.53 20.34 -1.31
N SER A 252 7.02 20.52 -2.54
CA SER A 252 6.17 20.40 -3.73
C SER A 252 5.64 18.97 -3.96
N TYR A 253 6.37 17.96 -3.50
CA TYR A 253 5.89 16.57 -3.51
C TYR A 253 4.77 16.34 -2.48
N VAL A 254 4.92 16.90 -1.27
CA VAL A 254 3.86 16.95 -0.24
C VAL A 254 2.60 17.67 -0.74
N ASP A 255 2.77 18.76 -1.50
CA ASP A 255 1.63 19.53 -2.03
C ASP A 255 0.73 18.69 -2.97
N ILE A 256 1.30 17.72 -3.69
CA ILE A 256 0.56 16.77 -4.54
C ILE A 256 -0.34 15.88 -3.65
N ALA A 257 0.21 15.28 -2.59
CA ALA A 257 -0.57 14.46 -1.66
C ALA A 257 -1.73 15.25 -1.03
N TYR A 258 -1.48 16.50 -0.60
CA TYR A 258 -2.53 17.36 -0.06
C TYR A 258 -3.58 17.79 -1.10
N HIS A 259 -3.18 17.97 -2.36
CA HIS A 259 -4.13 18.27 -3.43
C HIS A 259 -5.17 17.14 -3.57
N TYR A 260 -4.70 15.89 -3.62
CA TYR A 260 -5.60 14.75 -3.71
C TYR A 260 -6.35 14.47 -2.41
N ASN A 261 -5.77 14.73 -1.23
CA ASN A 261 -6.51 14.65 0.04
C ASN A 261 -7.71 15.61 0.08
N ARG A 262 -7.58 16.83 -0.46
CA ARG A 262 -8.71 17.76 -0.61
C ARG A 262 -9.79 17.22 -1.57
N THR A 263 -9.38 16.56 -2.64
CA THR A 263 -10.30 15.89 -3.58
C THR A 263 -11.06 14.75 -2.89
N LEU A 264 -10.36 13.91 -2.12
CA LEU A 264 -10.96 12.83 -1.34
C LEU A 264 -11.97 13.38 -0.32
N THR A 265 -11.57 14.32 0.52
CA THR A 265 -12.44 14.89 1.57
C THR A 265 -13.63 15.68 1.03
N SER A 266 -13.55 16.23 -0.19
CA SER A 266 -14.70 16.90 -0.83
C SER A 266 -15.67 15.94 -1.54
N SER A 267 -15.28 14.68 -1.74
CA SER A 267 -16.10 13.68 -2.44
C SER A 267 -17.32 13.19 -1.65
N ASN A 268 -17.35 13.39 -0.32
CA ASN A 268 -18.46 13.04 0.58
C ASN A 268 -18.99 11.60 0.40
N LEU A 269 -18.10 10.63 0.22
CA LEU A 269 -18.48 9.23 -0.07
C LEU A 269 -19.04 8.46 1.13
N GLY A 270 -18.96 9.03 2.33
CA GLY A 270 -19.48 8.43 3.56
C GLY A 270 -18.57 7.39 4.21
N ILE A 271 -17.31 7.27 3.75
CA ILE A 271 -16.32 6.34 4.30
C ILE A 271 -15.28 7.13 5.11
N SER A 272 -15.69 7.64 6.28
CA SER A 272 -14.85 8.51 7.11
C SER A 272 -13.52 7.88 7.54
N HIS A 273 -13.48 6.55 7.68
CA HIS A 273 -12.24 5.81 8.00
C HIS A 273 -11.19 5.92 6.89
N LEU A 274 -11.61 5.94 5.62
CA LEU A 274 -10.71 6.11 4.47
C LEU A 274 -10.12 7.52 4.45
N GLU A 275 -10.95 8.54 4.71
CA GLU A 275 -10.53 9.95 4.80
C GLU A 275 -9.54 10.16 5.95
N ALA A 276 -9.82 9.58 7.11
CA ALA A 276 -8.94 9.64 8.28
C ALA A 276 -7.60 8.95 8.00
N PHE A 277 -7.61 7.78 7.35
CA PHE A 277 -6.40 7.07 6.98
C PHE A 277 -5.56 7.86 5.96
N ASN A 278 -6.15 8.39 4.89
CA ASN A 278 -5.42 9.20 3.92
C ASN A 278 -4.84 10.48 4.55
N SER A 279 -5.59 11.13 5.45
CA SER A 279 -5.10 12.29 6.19
C SER A 279 -3.90 11.94 7.08
N TYR A 280 -3.92 10.76 7.70
CA TYR A 280 -2.77 10.24 8.43
C TYR A 280 -1.55 10.03 7.53
N LEU A 281 -1.71 9.42 6.35
CA LEU A 281 -0.60 9.24 5.40
C LEU A 281 0.00 10.57 4.94
N CYS A 282 -0.82 11.56 4.60
CA CYS A 282 -0.35 12.92 4.29
C CYS A 282 0.48 13.51 5.43
N ASN A 283 0.03 13.35 6.68
CA ASN A 283 0.76 13.85 7.84
C ASN A 283 2.07 13.09 8.07
N THR A 284 2.11 11.79 7.83
CA THR A 284 3.35 10.98 7.88
C THR A 284 4.38 11.50 6.88
N LEU A 285 3.99 11.73 5.63
CA LEU A 285 4.87 12.29 4.60
C LEU A 285 5.40 13.69 4.98
N VAL A 286 4.52 14.55 5.50
CA VAL A 286 4.91 15.89 5.98
C VAL A 286 5.91 15.80 7.14
N GLN A 287 5.66 14.92 8.10
CA GLN A 287 6.55 14.74 9.25
C GLN A 287 7.94 14.27 8.78
N ALA A 288 8.00 13.35 7.81
CA ALA A 288 9.27 12.89 7.25
C ALA A 288 10.07 14.05 6.61
N VAL A 289 9.40 14.92 5.85
CA VAL A 289 10.03 16.13 5.26
C VAL A 289 10.50 17.12 6.34
N GLN A 290 9.70 17.32 7.39
CA GLN A 290 10.03 18.21 8.50
C GLN A 290 11.23 17.70 9.30
N ASP A 291 11.29 16.40 9.58
CA ASP A 291 12.40 15.77 10.30
C ASP A 291 13.72 15.93 9.54
N ILE A 292 13.72 15.69 8.22
CA ILE A 292 14.89 15.90 7.36
C ILE A 292 15.32 17.38 7.38
N THR A 293 14.36 18.30 7.23
CA THR A 293 14.64 19.73 7.21
C THR A 293 15.21 20.22 8.54
N GLN A 294 14.70 19.70 9.67
CA GLN A 294 15.20 20.00 11.01
C GLN A 294 16.60 19.44 11.22
N ARG A 295 16.86 18.19 10.84
CA ARG A 295 18.21 17.58 10.89
C ARG A 295 19.21 18.38 10.08
N LYS A 296 18.85 18.81 8.86
CA LYS A 296 19.69 19.67 8.00
C LYS A 296 20.03 20.98 8.70
N LYS A 297 19.05 21.63 9.34
CA LYS A 297 19.27 22.87 10.10
C LYS A 297 20.20 22.65 11.30
N GLN A 298 20.04 21.56 12.04
CA GLN A 298 20.90 21.22 13.18
C GLN A 298 22.36 20.97 12.74
N LEU A 299 22.57 20.24 11.65
CA LEU A 299 23.90 20.00 11.08
C LEU A 299 24.58 21.30 10.63
N LEU A 300 23.84 22.23 10.03
CA LEU A 300 24.35 23.55 9.65
C LEU A 300 24.65 24.46 10.86
N GLN A 301 23.98 24.24 11.99
CA GLN A 301 24.14 25.03 13.22
C GLN A 301 25.23 24.49 14.16
N GLY A 302 25.81 23.32 13.90
CA GLY A 302 26.84 22.76 14.78
C GLY A 302 27.30 21.34 14.46
N GLY A 303 27.46 20.99 13.18
CA GLY A 303 27.77 19.61 12.72
C GLY A 303 28.94 18.92 13.44
N PHE A 304 29.89 19.68 13.98
CA PHE A 304 31.00 19.13 14.78
C PHE A 304 30.60 18.73 16.21
N HIS A 305 29.67 19.43 16.85
CA HIS A 305 29.15 19.04 18.18
C HIS A 305 28.20 17.84 18.10
N HIS A 306 27.40 17.76 17.04
CA HIS A 306 26.45 16.65 16.85
C HIS A 306 27.16 15.30 16.62
N TRP A 307 28.23 15.31 15.82
CA TRP A 307 29.07 14.13 15.57
C TRP A 307 29.78 13.62 16.83
N ILE A 308 30.24 14.53 17.71
CA ILE A 308 30.87 14.17 19.00
C ILE A 308 29.83 13.58 19.97
N SER A 309 28.60 14.11 20.00
CA SER A 309 27.55 13.58 20.89
C SER A 309 27.05 12.20 20.48
N GLU A 310 27.01 11.88 19.18
CA GLU A 310 26.63 10.54 18.70
C GLU A 310 27.70 9.49 19.02
N GLN A 311 28.99 9.85 18.99
CA GLN A 311 30.06 8.93 19.42
C GLN A 311 30.12 8.69 20.93
N GLN A 312 29.56 9.59 21.75
CA GLN A 312 29.55 9.43 23.22
C GLN A 312 28.39 8.59 23.76
N LEU A 313 27.38 8.28 22.93
CA LEU A 313 26.25 7.40 23.28
C LEU A 313 26.46 5.94 22.85
N GLY A 314 27.62 5.60 22.30
CA GLY A 314 28.05 4.23 22.06
C GLY A 314 28.85 3.66 23.23
N PHE A 315 28.15 3.27 24.31
CA PHE A 315 28.60 2.27 25.29
C PHE A 315 27.40 1.43 25.75
#